data_AF-A0A4Q3HL12-F1
#
_entry.id   AF-A0A4Q3HL12-F1
#
_cell.length_a   1.000
_cell.length_b   1.000
_cell.length_c   1.000
_cell.angle_alpha   90.00
_cell.angle_beta   90.00
_cell.angle_gamma   90.00
#
_symmetry.space_group_name_H-M   'P 1'
#
loop_
_entity.id
_entity.type
_entity.pdbx_description
1 polymer ?
#
loop_
_entity_poly.entity_id
_entity_poly.type
_entity_poly.pdbx_seq_one_letter_code
_entity_poly.pdbx_strand_id
1 'polypeptide(L)'
;PDLKTPAEWVSWLQLLIAALIFSRRTMPFAGLGIVALWLLAARDYDLFHLFDYLALGLGVAAYLIIEPMKDDWRVHRFEVLRWGLAIALMWSSLEKFAYPEWFYPLVLEKPFLTMGMPRDVFIPMAGIAEFTMGFGLLWTALIRRLSAIAMIVIFTSAVLPFGRIDLIGHGLITAILVAVACDQNRADGLLPGLKQKLSAIPAGLAVAIVVFMSGYWGLHLAFYGAGGFSGPVAAEKTTHSHSVEYPHGPQSDIGIGAPPTRGQGE
;
A
#
# COMPACT_ATOMS: atom_id res chain seq x y z
N PRO A 1 -3.69 -12.59 -0.78
CA PRO A 1 -5.18 -12.56 -0.74
C PRO A 1 -5.76 -11.76 -1.91
N ASP A 2 -5.13 -10.63 -2.25
CA ASP A 2 -5.69 -9.66 -3.21
C ASP A 2 -5.36 -10.02 -4.68
N LEU A 3 -4.21 -10.66 -4.91
CA LEU A 3 -3.80 -11.14 -6.23
C LEU A 3 -4.07 -12.64 -6.35
N LYS A 4 -4.86 -13.01 -7.35
CA LYS A 4 -5.25 -14.39 -7.63
C LYS A 4 -4.44 -14.94 -8.79
N THR A 5 -3.95 -16.16 -8.63
CA THR A 5 -3.27 -16.86 -9.70
C THR A 5 -3.82 -18.27 -9.80
N PRO A 6 -4.10 -18.77 -11.01
CA PRO A 6 -4.48 -20.17 -11.21
C PRO A 6 -3.30 -21.12 -10.98
N ALA A 7 -2.08 -20.59 -10.85
CA ALA A 7 -0.87 -21.37 -10.67
C ALA A 7 -0.65 -21.76 -9.20
N GLU A 8 -1.00 -23.00 -8.85
CA GLU A 8 -0.79 -23.55 -7.50
C GLU A 8 0.68 -23.50 -7.02
N TRP A 9 1.64 -23.55 -7.96
CA TRP A 9 3.07 -23.46 -7.64
C TRP A 9 3.45 -22.13 -6.98
N VAL A 10 2.68 -21.06 -7.20
CA VAL A 10 2.91 -19.76 -6.56
C VAL A 10 2.68 -19.85 -5.05
N SER A 11 1.66 -20.58 -4.60
CA SER A 11 1.40 -20.83 -3.18
C SER A 11 2.52 -21.63 -2.54
N TRP A 12 3.03 -22.65 -3.24
CA TRP A 12 4.19 -23.42 -2.78
C TRP A 12 5.46 -22.57 -2.71
N LEU A 13 5.66 -21.69 -3.69
CA LEU A 13 6.78 -20.74 -3.69
C LEU A 13 6.66 -19.74 -2.52
N GLN A 14 5.46 -19.23 -2.23
CA GLN A 14 5.21 -18.37 -1.08
C GLN A 14 5.52 -19.09 0.24
N LEU A 15 5.13 -20.37 0.36
CA LEU A 15 5.47 -21.20 1.52
C LEU A 15 6.98 -21.42 1.65
N LEU A 16 7.66 -21.67 0.53
CA LEU A 16 9.12 -21.79 0.50
C LEU A 16 9.79 -20.48 0.93
N ILE A 17 9.34 -19.33 0.41
CA ILE A 17 9.83 -18.00 0.82
C ILE A 17 9.64 -17.82 2.32
N ALA A 18 8.47 -18.17 2.87
CA ALA A 18 8.21 -18.11 4.30
C ALA A 18 9.17 -19.00 5.11
N ALA A 19 9.46 -20.22 4.63
CA ALA A 19 10.41 -21.13 5.26
C ALA A 19 11.85 -20.56 5.24
N LEU A 20 12.25 -19.90 4.15
CA LEU A 20 13.58 -19.31 3.98
C LEU A 20 13.82 -18.11 4.92
N ILE A 21 12.77 -17.47 5.44
CA ILE A 21 12.91 -16.34 6.38
C ILE A 21 13.44 -16.79 7.75
N PHE A 22 13.23 -18.07 8.15
CA PHE A 22 13.64 -18.56 9.48
C PHE A 22 15.16 -18.63 9.70
N SER A 23 15.96 -18.63 8.62
CA SER A 23 17.42 -18.61 8.73
C SER A 23 17.99 -17.34 8.10
N ARG A 24 18.85 -16.65 8.86
CA ARG A 24 19.53 -15.43 8.40
C ARG A 24 20.29 -15.63 7.09
N ARG A 25 20.90 -16.81 6.90
CA ARG A 25 21.66 -17.12 5.68
C ARG A 25 20.77 -17.23 4.45
N THR A 26 19.50 -17.60 4.63
CA THR A 26 18.54 -17.81 3.55
C THR A 26 17.62 -16.64 3.27
N MET A 27 17.59 -15.63 4.17
CA MET A 27 16.81 -14.40 3.97
C MET A 27 17.04 -13.69 2.62
N PRO A 28 18.27 -13.60 2.06
CA PRO A 28 18.47 -12.96 0.77
C PRO A 28 17.73 -13.69 -0.37
N PHE A 29 17.67 -15.03 -0.30
CA PHE A 29 16.90 -15.82 -1.27
C PHE A 29 15.39 -15.60 -1.11
N ALA A 30 14.90 -15.43 0.12
CA ALA A 30 13.51 -15.04 0.37
C ALA A 30 13.21 -13.66 -0.24
N GLY A 31 14.09 -12.67 -0.04
CA GLY A 31 13.95 -11.34 -0.63
C GLY A 31 13.95 -11.36 -2.16
N LEU A 32 14.87 -12.11 -2.78
CA LEU A 32 14.88 -12.32 -4.23
C LEU A 32 13.61 -13.03 -4.72
N GLY A 33 13.08 -13.98 -3.94
CA GLY A 33 11.81 -14.64 -4.21
C GLY A 33 10.62 -13.68 -4.23
N ILE A 34 10.57 -12.73 -3.29
CA ILE A 34 9.54 -11.67 -3.27
C ILE A 34 9.64 -10.80 -4.53
N VAL A 35 10.85 -10.39 -4.92
CA VAL A 35 11.06 -9.61 -6.16
C VAL A 35 10.64 -10.41 -7.39
N ALA A 36 10.98 -11.71 -7.45
CA ALA A 36 10.58 -12.57 -8.56
C ALA A 36 9.06 -12.72 -8.66
N LEU A 37 8.37 -12.93 -7.53
CA LEU A 37 6.90 -12.97 -7.48
C LEU A 37 6.29 -11.64 -7.96
N TRP A 38 6.89 -10.51 -7.60
CA TRP A 38 6.45 -9.21 -8.07
C TRP A 38 6.63 -9.05 -9.59
N LEU A 39 7.79 -9.42 -10.13
CA LEU A 39 8.04 -9.38 -11.58
C LEU A 39 7.08 -10.27 -12.38
N LEU A 40 6.66 -11.38 -11.79
CA LEU A 40 5.63 -12.25 -12.36
C LEU A 40 4.25 -11.59 -12.30
N ALA A 41 3.87 -11.04 -11.14
CA ALA A 41 2.61 -10.32 -10.98
C ALA A 41 2.52 -9.11 -11.93
N ALA A 42 3.62 -8.40 -12.17
CA ALA A 42 3.68 -7.27 -13.11
C ALA A 42 3.40 -7.65 -14.57
N ARG A 43 3.43 -8.95 -14.94
CA ARG A 43 2.98 -9.42 -16.26
C ARG A 43 1.47 -9.57 -16.34
N ASP A 44 0.88 -10.01 -15.25
CA ASP A 44 -0.53 -10.37 -15.17
C ASP A 44 -1.41 -9.23 -14.63
N TYR A 45 -0.83 -8.21 -14.00
CA TYR A 45 -1.54 -7.08 -13.42
C TYR A 45 -1.01 -5.75 -13.96
N ASP A 46 -1.88 -4.75 -14.03
CA ASP A 46 -1.48 -3.40 -14.44
C ASP A 46 -0.49 -2.80 -13.45
N LEU A 47 0.65 -2.30 -13.96
CA LEU A 47 1.72 -1.70 -13.15
C LEU A 47 1.23 -0.55 -12.27
N PHE A 48 0.22 0.19 -12.74
CA PHE A 48 -0.37 1.30 -12.00
C PHE A 48 -1.08 0.85 -10.72
N HIS A 49 -1.82 -0.27 -10.79
CA HIS A 49 -2.55 -0.85 -9.67
C HIS A 49 -1.65 -1.63 -8.69
N LEU A 50 -0.40 -1.89 -9.06
CA LEU A 50 0.53 -2.72 -8.29
C LEU A 50 1.59 -1.90 -7.55
N PHE A 51 1.52 -0.57 -7.61
CA PHE A 51 2.62 0.30 -7.20
C PHE A 51 2.78 0.42 -5.69
N ASP A 52 1.67 0.39 -4.95
CA ASP A 52 1.63 0.28 -3.49
C ASP A 52 2.20 -1.06 -3.01
N TYR A 53 1.80 -2.17 -3.63
CA TYR A 53 2.34 -3.51 -3.39
C TYR A 53 3.82 -3.59 -3.75
N LEU A 54 4.24 -2.90 -4.83
CA LEU A 54 5.64 -2.82 -5.24
C LEU A 54 6.48 -2.14 -4.16
N ALA A 55 6.08 -0.96 -3.70
CA ALA A 55 6.84 -0.21 -2.71
C ALA A 55 7.02 -0.99 -1.40
N LEU A 56 5.93 -1.58 -0.90
CA LEU A 56 5.99 -2.41 0.31
C LEU A 56 6.81 -3.69 0.08
N GLY A 57 6.56 -4.39 -1.02
CA GLY A 57 7.24 -5.64 -1.38
C GLY A 57 8.74 -5.45 -1.56
N LEU A 58 9.18 -4.38 -2.23
CA LEU A 58 10.59 -4.01 -2.34
C LEU A 58 11.20 -3.63 -1.00
N GLY A 59 10.46 -2.91 -0.15
CA GLY A 59 10.92 -2.58 1.21
C GLY A 59 11.21 -3.83 2.04
N VAL A 60 10.31 -4.83 1.99
CA VAL A 60 10.49 -6.12 2.66
C VAL A 60 11.61 -6.94 2.05
N ALA A 61 11.69 -7.02 0.72
CA ALA A 61 12.75 -7.73 0.03
C ALA A 61 14.14 -7.15 0.37
N ALA A 62 14.27 -5.82 0.35
CA ALA A 62 15.50 -5.14 0.71
C ALA A 62 15.87 -5.37 2.17
N TYR A 63 14.90 -5.34 3.10
CA TYR A 63 15.14 -5.71 4.50
C TYR A 63 15.74 -7.11 4.64
N LEU A 64 15.15 -8.11 3.97
CA LEU A 64 15.61 -9.50 4.02
C LEU A 64 17.01 -9.68 3.41
N ILE A 65 17.33 -8.92 2.37
CA ILE A 65 18.65 -8.92 1.73
C ILE A 65 19.72 -8.25 2.61
N ILE A 66 19.36 -7.16 3.29
CA ILE A 66 20.29 -6.36 4.11
C ILE A 66 20.53 -6.97 5.51
N GLU A 67 19.54 -7.64 6.11
CA GLU A 67 19.66 -8.18 7.48
C GLU A 67 20.89 -9.09 7.73
N PRO A 68 21.32 -9.98 6.81
CA PRO A 68 22.53 -10.79 7.01
C PRO A 68 23.84 -10.10 6.59
N MET A 69 23.80 -8.87 6.08
CA MET A 69 25.00 -8.13 5.69
C MET A 69 25.80 -7.63 6.91
N LYS A 70 26.99 -7.08 6.66
CA LYS A 70 27.85 -6.45 7.67
C LYS A 70 27.16 -5.26 8.34
N ASP A 71 27.62 -4.89 9.54
CA ASP A 71 26.98 -3.89 10.39
C ASP A 71 26.73 -2.55 9.69
N ASP A 72 27.67 -2.07 8.86
CA ASP A 72 27.53 -0.81 8.10
C ASP A 72 26.25 -0.76 7.24
N TRP A 73 25.93 -1.87 6.58
CA TRP A 73 24.71 -1.99 5.77
C TRP A 73 23.51 -2.34 6.62
N ARG A 74 23.71 -3.23 7.59
CA ARG A 74 22.65 -3.77 8.45
C ARG A 74 21.96 -2.69 9.27
N VAL A 75 22.65 -1.62 9.67
CA VAL A 75 22.06 -0.47 10.37
C VAL A 75 20.87 0.13 9.60
N HIS A 76 20.91 0.10 8.25
CA HIS A 76 19.89 0.72 7.39
C HIS A 76 18.66 -0.17 7.13
N ARG A 77 18.64 -1.42 7.61
CA ARG A 77 17.56 -2.39 7.33
C ARG A 77 16.16 -1.86 7.67
N PHE A 78 16.00 -1.28 8.85
CA PHE A 78 14.72 -0.75 9.32
C PHE A 78 14.37 0.57 8.63
N GLU A 79 15.37 1.32 8.20
CA GLU A 79 15.16 2.53 7.41
C GLU A 79 14.55 2.16 6.05
N VAL A 80 15.14 1.23 5.30
CA VAL A 80 14.62 0.84 3.98
C VAL A 80 13.21 0.24 4.08
N LEU A 81 12.98 -0.63 5.08
CA LEU A 81 11.65 -1.20 5.33
C LEU A 81 10.60 -0.11 5.59
N ARG A 82 10.96 0.89 6.40
CA ARG A 82 10.10 2.03 6.73
C ARG A 82 9.84 2.92 5.53
N TRP A 83 10.83 3.13 4.67
CA TRP A 83 10.64 3.86 3.40
C TRP A 83 9.64 3.13 2.50
N GLY A 84 9.78 1.82 2.33
CA GLY A 84 8.83 1.03 1.54
C GLY A 84 7.40 1.14 2.07
N LEU A 85 7.22 0.99 3.39
CA LEU A 85 5.91 1.14 4.03
C LEU A 85 5.33 2.55 3.86
N ALA A 86 6.13 3.60 4.11
CA ALA A 86 5.68 4.98 4.00
C ALA A 86 5.24 5.33 2.58
N ILE A 87 6.02 4.91 1.58
CA ILE A 87 5.68 5.12 0.16
C ILE A 87 4.40 4.37 -0.20
N ALA A 88 4.25 3.12 0.23
CA ALA A 88 3.04 2.34 -0.02
C ALA A 88 1.78 3.00 0.56
N LEU A 89 1.83 3.45 1.82
CA LEU A 89 0.71 4.15 2.47
C LEU A 89 0.38 5.48 1.79
N MET A 90 1.39 6.29 1.47
CA MET A 90 1.19 7.54 0.76
C MET A 90 0.61 7.31 -0.64
N TRP A 91 1.06 6.29 -1.37
CA TRP A 91 0.51 5.95 -2.69
C TRP A 91 -0.95 5.48 -2.59
N SER A 92 -1.24 4.49 -1.73
CA SER A 92 -2.59 3.95 -1.51
C SER A 92 -3.58 5.05 -1.07
N SER A 93 -3.14 6.01 -0.28
CA SER A 93 -4.00 7.13 0.12
C SER A 93 -4.43 8.04 -1.05
N LEU A 94 -3.67 8.09 -2.15
CA LEU A 94 -4.04 8.88 -3.33
C LEU A 94 -5.27 8.34 -4.03
N GLU A 95 -5.50 7.03 -3.97
CA GLU A 95 -6.68 6.40 -4.57
C GLU A 95 -7.98 6.91 -3.94
N LYS A 96 -7.94 7.27 -2.64
CA LYS A 96 -9.07 7.88 -1.93
C LYS A 96 -9.34 9.32 -2.39
N PHE A 97 -8.38 9.97 -3.05
CA PHE A 97 -8.58 11.29 -3.69
C PHE A 97 -8.98 11.17 -5.14
N ALA A 98 -8.33 10.28 -5.88
CA ALA A 98 -8.52 10.12 -7.31
C ALA A 98 -9.86 9.44 -7.63
N TYR A 99 -10.23 8.42 -6.85
CA TYR A 99 -11.39 7.56 -7.08
C TYR A 99 -12.14 7.23 -5.78
N PRO A 100 -12.69 8.25 -5.08
CA PRO A 100 -13.45 8.03 -3.84
C PRO A 100 -14.63 7.07 -4.03
N GLU A 101 -15.20 7.00 -5.23
CA GLU A 101 -16.30 6.10 -5.56
C GLU A 101 -15.98 4.61 -5.38
N TRP A 102 -14.70 4.19 -5.48
CA TRP A 102 -14.28 2.81 -5.25
C TRP A 102 -14.55 2.37 -3.80
N PHE A 103 -14.62 3.32 -2.87
CA PHE A 103 -14.86 3.07 -1.46
C PHE A 103 -16.34 3.26 -1.06
N TYR A 104 -17.22 3.67 -1.97
CA TYR A 104 -18.64 3.85 -1.67
C TYR A 104 -19.37 2.57 -1.25
N PRO A 105 -19.15 1.41 -1.91
CA PRO A 105 -19.79 0.16 -1.49
C PRO A 105 -19.47 -0.18 -0.04
N LEU A 106 -18.22 0.04 0.39
CA LEU A 106 -17.76 -0.21 1.75
C LEU A 106 -18.51 0.65 2.78
N VAL A 107 -18.65 1.95 2.48
CA VAL A 107 -19.34 2.89 3.37
C VAL A 107 -20.85 2.62 3.42
N LEU A 108 -21.45 2.17 2.31
CA LEU A 108 -22.86 1.77 2.28
C LEU A 108 -23.13 0.52 3.11
N GLU A 109 -22.21 -0.46 3.07
CA GLU A 109 -22.34 -1.69 3.86
C GLU A 109 -22.07 -1.45 5.36
N LYS A 110 -21.10 -0.57 5.67
CA LYS A 110 -20.64 -0.30 7.04
C LYS A 110 -20.71 1.22 7.34
N PRO A 111 -21.91 1.82 7.41
CA PRO A 111 -22.07 3.27 7.54
C PRO A 111 -21.52 3.84 8.85
N PHE A 112 -21.38 3.03 9.90
CA PHE A 112 -20.78 3.45 11.16
C PHE A 112 -19.31 3.86 11.03
N LEU A 113 -18.60 3.41 9.98
CA LEU A 113 -17.19 3.76 9.75
C LEU A 113 -17.00 5.27 9.55
N THR A 114 -17.99 5.97 9.01
CA THR A 114 -17.89 7.42 8.77
C THR A 114 -18.14 8.25 10.03
N MET A 115 -18.48 7.60 11.16
CA MET A 115 -18.85 8.27 12.42
C MET A 115 -19.96 9.32 12.23
N GLY A 116 -20.87 9.08 11.28
CA GLY A 116 -21.98 9.99 10.96
C GLY A 116 -21.63 11.08 9.95
N MET A 117 -20.40 11.15 9.45
CA MET A 117 -20.02 12.06 8.37
C MET A 117 -20.52 11.57 7.00
N PRO A 118 -20.84 12.48 6.07
CA PRO A 118 -21.11 12.12 4.68
C PRO A 118 -19.90 11.42 4.04
N ARG A 119 -20.15 10.38 3.23
CA ARG A 119 -19.10 9.58 2.57
C ARG A 119 -18.14 10.41 1.72
N ASP A 120 -18.67 11.42 1.03
CA ASP A 120 -17.91 12.32 0.15
C ASP A 120 -16.96 13.25 0.91
N VAL A 121 -17.17 13.39 2.21
CA VAL A 121 -16.28 14.12 3.13
C VAL A 121 -15.33 13.14 3.81
N PHE A 122 -15.85 12.02 4.31
CA PHE A 122 -15.09 11.05 5.08
C PHE A 122 -13.97 10.38 4.26
N ILE A 123 -14.24 9.93 3.03
CA ILE A 123 -13.27 9.17 2.24
C ILE A 123 -12.02 10.01 1.91
N PRO A 124 -12.15 11.25 1.39
CA PRO A 124 -10.99 12.12 1.21
C PRO A 124 -10.29 12.46 2.53
N MET A 125 -11.04 12.72 3.61
CA MET A 125 -10.41 12.98 4.93
C MET A 125 -9.57 11.80 5.42
N ALA A 126 -10.05 10.57 5.23
CA ALA A 126 -9.31 9.36 5.55
C ALA A 126 -8.03 9.25 4.70
N GLY A 127 -8.11 9.58 3.41
CA GLY A 127 -6.94 9.71 2.53
C GLY A 127 -5.91 10.72 3.05
N ILE A 128 -6.34 11.92 3.46
CA ILE A 128 -5.43 12.95 4.02
C ILE A 128 -4.75 12.43 5.29
N ALA A 129 -5.51 11.79 6.18
CA ALA A 129 -4.98 11.24 7.43
C ALA A 129 -3.92 10.17 7.15
N GLU A 130 -4.21 9.22 6.25
CA GLU A 130 -3.29 8.16 5.85
C GLU A 130 -2.03 8.69 5.17
N PHE A 131 -2.17 9.62 4.22
CA PHE A 131 -1.04 10.26 3.56
C PHE A 131 -0.12 10.95 4.58
N THR A 132 -0.71 11.72 5.48
CA THR A 132 0.03 12.50 6.49
C THR A 132 0.74 11.59 7.49
N MET A 133 0.09 10.50 7.92
CA MET A 133 0.72 9.51 8.79
C MET A 133 1.83 8.74 8.06
N GLY A 134 1.62 8.36 6.80
CA GLY A 134 2.63 7.75 5.93
C GLY A 134 3.87 8.64 5.78
N PHE A 135 3.68 9.94 5.49
CA PHE A 135 4.75 10.94 5.49
C PHE A 135 5.43 11.06 6.86
N GLY A 136 4.65 11.06 7.94
CA GLY A 136 5.14 11.14 9.30
C GLY A 136 6.12 10.03 9.66
N LEU A 137 5.97 8.83 9.07
CA LEU A 137 6.94 7.74 9.22
C LEU A 137 8.34 8.11 8.73
N LEU A 138 8.50 9.08 7.82
CA LEU A 138 9.77 9.51 7.24
C LEU A 138 10.43 10.69 7.97
N TRP A 139 9.74 11.27 8.94
CA TRP A 139 10.20 12.46 9.64
C TRP A 139 11.07 12.13 10.87
N THR A 140 11.06 13.01 11.87
CA THR A 140 11.77 12.84 13.14
C THR A 140 11.25 11.64 13.93
N ALA A 141 12.08 11.11 14.84
CA ALA A 141 11.74 9.92 15.62
C ALA A 141 10.42 10.05 16.42
N LEU A 142 10.08 11.25 16.92
CA LEU A 142 8.83 11.47 17.65
C LEU A 142 7.62 11.37 16.71
N ILE A 143 7.63 12.12 15.60
CA ILE A 143 6.53 12.13 14.63
C ILE A 143 6.35 10.73 14.03
N ARG A 144 7.45 10.09 13.65
CA ARG A 144 7.46 8.70 13.17
C ARG A 144 6.73 7.74 14.11
N ARG A 145 7.03 7.79 15.41
CA ARG A 145 6.40 6.90 16.40
C ARG A 145 4.94 7.22 16.61
N LEU A 146 4.57 8.49 16.72
CA LEU A 146 3.18 8.90 16.87
C LEU A 146 2.33 8.50 15.66
N SER A 147 2.86 8.70 14.43
CA SER A 147 2.23 8.23 13.20
C SER A 147 2.09 6.71 13.17
N ALA A 148 3.12 5.97 13.57
CA ALA A 148 3.06 4.51 13.63
C ALA A 148 2.02 4.02 14.64
N ILE A 149 1.97 4.60 15.84
CA ILE A 149 0.98 4.27 16.87
C ILE A 149 -0.44 4.57 16.39
N ALA A 150 -0.66 5.76 15.79
CA ALA A 150 -1.97 6.12 15.25
C ALA A 150 -2.43 5.13 14.16
N MET A 151 -1.53 4.73 13.25
CA MET A 151 -1.84 3.74 12.22
C MET A 151 -2.10 2.35 12.80
N ILE A 152 -1.35 1.92 13.82
CA ILE A 152 -1.61 0.65 14.52
C ILE A 152 -3.02 0.67 15.12
N VAL A 153 -3.41 1.77 15.78
CA VAL A 153 -4.75 1.91 16.37
C VAL A 153 -5.83 1.80 15.29
N ILE A 154 -5.67 2.48 14.15
CA ILE A 154 -6.65 2.48 13.07
C ILE A 154 -6.73 1.11 12.36
N PHE A 155 -5.60 0.51 11.99
CA PHE A 155 -5.62 -0.80 11.32
C PHE A 155 -6.05 -1.93 12.27
N THR A 156 -5.70 -1.86 13.54
CA THR A 156 -6.17 -2.86 14.51
C THR A 156 -7.66 -2.68 14.81
N SER A 157 -8.17 -1.44 14.84
CA SER A 157 -9.61 -1.21 15.03
C SER A 157 -10.44 -1.67 13.83
N ALA A 158 -9.87 -1.64 12.61
CA ALA A 158 -10.50 -2.19 11.40
C ALA A 158 -10.72 -3.72 11.48
N VAL A 159 -9.94 -4.45 12.28
CA VAL A 159 -10.14 -5.89 12.49
C VAL A 159 -11.48 -6.18 13.18
N LEU A 160 -12.03 -5.26 13.99
CA LEU A 160 -13.32 -5.45 14.67
C LEU A 160 -14.48 -5.61 13.67
N PRO A 161 -14.68 -4.72 12.68
CA PRO A 161 -15.74 -4.87 11.69
C PRO A 161 -15.43 -5.83 10.53
N PHE A 162 -14.15 -6.02 10.16
CA PHE A 162 -13.76 -6.80 8.97
C PHE A 162 -13.22 -8.21 9.28
N GLY A 163 -12.88 -8.48 10.54
CA GLY A 163 -12.50 -9.81 11.01
C GLY A 163 -11.19 -10.35 10.41
N ARG A 164 -11.20 -11.65 10.07
CA ARG A 164 -9.97 -12.40 9.71
C ARG A 164 -9.33 -11.94 8.41
N ILE A 165 -10.14 -11.50 7.45
CA ILE A 165 -9.64 -11.07 6.13
C ILE A 165 -8.72 -9.87 6.32
N ASP A 166 -9.18 -8.88 7.11
CA ASP A 166 -8.43 -7.68 7.41
C ASP A 166 -7.18 -7.97 8.26
N LEU A 167 -7.29 -8.83 9.27
CA LEU A 167 -6.15 -9.23 10.10
C LEU A 167 -5.00 -9.85 9.27
N ILE A 168 -5.33 -10.68 8.28
CA ILE A 168 -4.35 -11.30 7.40
C ILE A 168 -3.82 -10.29 6.38
N GLY A 169 -4.71 -9.47 5.79
CA GLY A 169 -4.34 -8.45 4.80
C GLY A 169 -3.40 -7.38 5.35
N HIS A 170 -3.72 -6.83 6.53
CA HIS A 170 -2.91 -5.81 7.19
C HIS A 170 -1.86 -6.36 8.14
N GLY A 171 -1.77 -7.68 8.34
CA GLY A 171 -0.88 -8.29 9.33
C GLY A 171 0.59 -7.91 9.14
N LEU A 172 1.08 -7.91 7.89
CA LEU A 172 2.45 -7.50 7.56
C LEU A 172 2.68 -6.01 7.84
N ILE A 173 1.77 -5.15 7.38
CA ILE A 173 1.84 -3.70 7.58
C ILE A 173 1.86 -3.37 9.08
N THR A 174 0.95 -3.95 9.84
CA THR A 174 0.84 -3.77 11.29
C THR A 174 2.09 -4.27 12.02
N ALA A 175 2.67 -5.41 11.60
CA ALA A 175 3.93 -5.90 12.17
C ALA A 175 5.10 -4.93 11.93
N ILE A 176 5.20 -4.35 10.73
CA ILE A 176 6.21 -3.32 10.42
C ILE A 176 5.98 -2.07 11.24
N LEU A 177 4.73 -1.60 11.38
CA LEU A 177 4.40 -0.43 12.20
C LEU A 177 4.77 -0.64 13.67
N VAL A 178 4.53 -1.83 14.23
CA VAL A 178 4.98 -2.19 15.59
C VAL A 178 6.51 -2.09 15.69
N ALA A 179 7.24 -2.64 14.71
CA ALA A 179 8.69 -2.53 14.68
C ALA A 179 9.16 -1.07 14.64
N VAL A 180 8.50 -0.21 13.85
CA VAL A 180 8.80 1.23 13.76
C VAL A 180 8.46 1.98 15.05
N ALA A 181 7.35 1.64 15.71
CA ALA A 181 6.95 2.22 16.99
C ALA A 181 7.94 1.87 18.11
N CYS A 182 8.46 0.63 18.11
CA CYS A 182 9.47 0.15 19.05
C CYS A 182 10.90 0.60 18.72
N ASP A 183 11.17 1.08 17.50
CA ASP A 183 12.51 1.46 17.08
C ASP A 183 13.08 2.63 17.90
N GLN A 184 14.17 2.33 18.62
CA GLN A 184 14.87 3.26 19.50
C GLN A 184 15.88 4.16 18.78
N ASN A 185 16.18 3.87 17.50
CA ASN A 185 17.17 4.63 16.76
C ASN A 185 16.70 6.07 16.51
N ARG A 186 17.47 7.02 17.03
CA ARG A 186 17.30 8.46 16.81
C ARG A 186 18.04 8.98 15.58
N ALA A 187 18.63 8.11 14.78
CA ALA A 187 19.22 8.52 13.53
C ALA A 187 18.11 9.10 12.64
N ASP A 188 18.16 10.41 12.39
CA ASP A 188 17.15 11.15 11.62
C ASP A 188 17.21 10.87 10.09
N GLY A 189 18.05 9.91 9.69
CA GLY A 189 18.25 9.50 8.30
C GLY A 189 18.78 10.65 7.44
N LEU A 190 18.29 10.72 6.21
CA LEU A 190 18.63 11.78 5.25
C LEU A 190 18.14 13.16 5.73
N LEU A 191 19.00 14.18 5.60
CA LEU A 191 18.73 15.61 5.87
C LEU A 191 18.34 15.95 7.34
N PRO A 192 19.15 15.57 8.34
CA PRO A 192 18.84 15.79 9.76
C PRO A 192 18.60 17.28 10.10
N GLY A 193 19.42 18.18 9.55
CA GLY A 193 19.31 19.63 9.82
C GLY A 193 18.03 20.28 9.28
N LEU A 194 17.41 19.69 8.25
CA LEU A 194 16.11 20.14 7.74
C LEU A 194 14.97 19.66 8.65
N LYS A 195 14.99 18.38 9.02
CA LYS A 195 13.91 17.72 9.77
C LYS A 195 13.76 18.23 11.21
N GLN A 196 14.83 18.75 11.80
CA GLN A 196 14.80 19.31 13.15
C GLN A 196 14.00 20.63 13.24
N LYS A 197 13.78 21.33 12.13
CA LYS A 197 13.00 22.56 12.11
C LYS A 197 11.51 22.23 11.99
N LEU A 198 10.71 22.61 12.97
CA LEU A 198 9.24 22.39 12.92
C LEU A 198 8.60 23.07 11.70
N SER A 199 9.12 24.25 11.32
CA SER A 199 8.68 24.99 10.12
C SER A 199 8.98 24.28 8.80
N ALA A 200 9.85 23.25 8.80
CA ALA A 200 10.11 22.46 7.61
C ALA A 200 9.05 21.38 7.36
N ILE A 201 8.20 21.06 8.34
CA ILE A 201 7.15 20.03 8.18
C ILE A 201 6.15 20.41 7.08
N PRO A 202 5.53 21.61 7.07
CA PRO A 202 4.57 21.97 6.03
C PRO A 202 5.21 21.98 4.64
N ALA A 203 6.46 22.47 4.54
CA ALA A 203 7.21 22.46 3.28
C ALA A 203 7.52 21.03 2.81
N GLY A 204 7.96 20.15 3.71
CA GLY A 204 8.22 18.74 3.41
C GLY A 204 6.97 17.99 2.98
N LEU A 205 5.85 18.23 3.66
CA LEU A 205 4.55 17.66 3.30
C LEU A 205 4.07 18.19 1.94
N ALA A 206 4.20 19.49 1.67
CA ALA A 206 3.84 20.07 0.38
C ALA A 206 4.69 19.47 -0.76
N VAL A 207 6.00 19.30 -0.55
CA VAL A 207 6.88 18.60 -1.51
C VAL A 207 6.44 17.16 -1.71
N ALA A 208 6.14 16.42 -0.63
CA ALA A 208 5.65 15.05 -0.73
C ALA A 208 4.36 14.98 -1.54
N ILE A 209 3.37 15.86 -1.27
CA ILE A 209 2.12 15.94 -2.03
C ILE A 209 2.42 16.19 -3.51
N VAL A 210 3.25 17.19 -3.84
CA VAL A 210 3.59 17.49 -5.24
C VAL A 210 4.24 16.28 -5.93
N VAL A 211 5.21 15.63 -5.28
CA VAL A 211 5.90 14.46 -5.83
C VAL A 211 4.94 13.30 -6.05
N PHE A 212 4.12 12.98 -5.05
CA PHE A 212 3.20 11.84 -5.12
C PHE A 212 2.04 12.09 -6.08
N MET A 213 1.43 13.27 -6.07
CA MET A 213 0.38 13.62 -7.03
C MET A 213 0.92 13.69 -8.47
N SER A 214 2.06 14.37 -8.69
CA SER A 214 2.65 14.40 -10.04
C SER A 214 3.08 13.02 -10.51
N GLY A 215 3.61 12.18 -9.63
CA GLY A 215 3.94 10.79 -9.90
C GLY A 215 2.70 9.97 -10.28
N TYR A 216 1.62 10.07 -9.49
CA TYR A 216 0.39 9.32 -9.69
C TYR A 216 -0.30 9.71 -11.01
N TRP A 217 -0.69 10.97 -11.17
CA TRP A 217 -1.35 11.42 -12.40
C TRP A 217 -0.41 11.40 -13.61
N GLY A 218 0.89 11.63 -13.40
CA GLY A 218 1.90 11.55 -14.46
C GLY A 218 2.09 10.13 -14.99
N LEU A 219 2.20 9.12 -14.12
CA LEU A 219 2.23 7.71 -14.54
C LEU A 219 0.92 7.32 -15.21
N HIS A 220 -0.21 7.71 -14.64
CA HIS A 220 -1.52 7.42 -15.21
C HIS A 220 -1.63 7.97 -16.64
N LEU A 221 -1.22 9.23 -16.85
CA LEU A 221 -1.18 9.85 -18.17
C LEU A 221 -0.20 9.14 -19.12
N ALA A 222 0.97 8.74 -18.63
CA ALA A 222 1.99 8.06 -19.44
C ALA A 222 1.53 6.67 -19.90
N PHE A 223 0.79 5.94 -19.07
CA PHE A 223 0.31 4.60 -19.40
C PHE A 223 -1.00 4.58 -20.17
N TYR A 224 -1.97 5.43 -19.80
CA TYR A 224 -3.33 5.38 -20.35
C TYR A 224 -3.67 6.55 -21.29
N GLY A 225 -2.76 7.52 -21.43
CA GLY A 225 -2.96 8.70 -22.26
C GLY A 225 -4.00 9.67 -21.69
N ALA A 226 -4.14 10.84 -22.33
CA ALA A 226 -5.07 11.89 -21.89
C ALA A 226 -6.56 11.49 -21.99
N GLY A 227 -6.86 10.47 -22.79
CA GLY A 227 -8.22 9.93 -22.97
C GLY A 227 -8.54 8.74 -22.06
N GLY A 228 -7.61 8.26 -21.22
CA GLY A 228 -7.85 7.15 -20.29
C GLY A 228 -8.12 5.80 -20.96
N PHE A 229 -7.55 5.54 -22.14
CA PHE A 229 -7.83 4.32 -22.89
C PHE A 229 -7.02 3.14 -22.33
N SER A 230 -7.70 2.19 -21.67
CA SER A 230 -7.11 1.00 -21.05
C SER A 230 -7.04 -0.23 -21.98
N GLY A 231 -7.14 -0.06 -23.30
CA GLY A 231 -7.08 -1.18 -24.25
C GLY A 231 -8.33 -2.07 -24.25
N PRO A 232 -8.35 -3.13 -25.09
CA PRO A 232 -9.46 -4.09 -25.10
C PRO A 232 -9.51 -4.89 -23.78
N VAL A 233 -10.73 -5.21 -23.33
CA VAL A 233 -11.04 -5.94 -22.09
C VAL A 233 -10.18 -7.20 -21.97
N ALA A 234 -9.09 -7.12 -21.20
CA ALA A 234 -8.45 -8.32 -20.68
C ALA A 234 -9.46 -8.98 -19.73
N ALA A 235 -9.75 -10.26 -19.94
CA ALA A 235 -10.73 -11.04 -19.19
C ALA A 235 -10.72 -10.67 -17.70
N GLU A 236 -11.84 -10.12 -17.23
CA GLU A 236 -12.22 -9.83 -15.84
C GLU A 236 -11.12 -10.12 -14.79
N LYS A 237 -10.15 -9.21 -14.67
CA LYS A 237 -9.13 -9.25 -13.61
C LYS A 237 -9.66 -8.52 -12.38
N THR A 238 -10.61 -9.13 -11.69
CA THR A 238 -11.07 -8.64 -10.40
C THR A 238 -10.18 -9.20 -9.30
N THR A 239 -9.76 -8.35 -8.36
CA THR A 239 -9.09 -8.77 -7.11
C THR A 239 -10.05 -9.52 -6.18
N HIS A 240 -11.36 -9.45 -6.44
CA HIS A 240 -12.41 -10.13 -5.70
C HIS A 240 -13.26 -11.02 -6.62
N SER A 241 -13.47 -12.29 -6.24
CA SER A 241 -14.46 -13.14 -6.93
C SER A 241 -15.82 -12.85 -6.35
N HIS A 242 -16.84 -12.93 -7.20
CA HIS A 242 -18.24 -13.01 -6.78
C HIS A 242 -18.40 -14.05 -5.67
N SER A 243 -18.76 -13.59 -4.47
CA SER A 243 -19.10 -14.44 -3.33
C SER A 243 -20.62 -14.57 -3.27
N VAL A 244 -21.13 -15.80 -3.21
CA VAL A 244 -22.57 -16.05 -2.98
C VAL A 244 -23.00 -15.55 -1.60
N GLU A 245 -22.04 -15.43 -0.67
CA GLU A 245 -22.25 -15.00 0.71
C GLU A 245 -22.17 -13.46 0.87
N TYR A 246 -21.55 -12.78 -0.10
CA TYR A 246 -21.42 -11.31 -0.18
C TYR A 246 -21.50 -10.87 -1.66
N PRO A 247 -22.72 -10.63 -2.18
CA PRO A 247 -22.92 -10.32 -3.60
C PRO A 247 -22.40 -8.92 -3.90
N HIS A 248 -21.13 -8.81 -4.28
CA HIS A 248 -20.56 -7.61 -4.86
C HIS A 248 -20.22 -7.87 -6.32
N GLY A 249 -20.89 -7.14 -7.21
CA GLY A 249 -20.52 -6.92 -8.60
C GLY A 249 -20.42 -5.41 -8.86
N PRO A 250 -19.76 -4.97 -9.94
CA PRO A 250 -19.53 -3.54 -10.20
C PRO A 250 -20.85 -2.80 -10.38
N GLN A 251 -21.03 -1.66 -9.70
CA GLN A 251 -22.16 -0.74 -9.89
C GLN A 251 -21.72 0.64 -10.43
N SER A 252 -20.50 0.79 -10.95
CA SER A 252 -20.08 2.04 -11.58
C SER A 252 -19.54 1.80 -13.00
N ASP A 253 -20.38 2.13 -13.99
CA ASP A 253 -20.07 2.02 -15.43
C ASP A 253 -19.33 3.24 -16.00
N ILE A 254 -18.82 4.13 -15.14
CA ILE A 254 -18.40 5.49 -15.56
C ILE A 254 -17.10 5.98 -14.90
N GLY A 255 -16.46 5.17 -14.06
CA GLY A 255 -15.16 5.50 -13.45
C GLY A 255 -13.98 4.98 -14.26
N ILE A 256 -12.92 5.77 -14.39
CA ILE A 256 -11.65 5.29 -14.96
C ILE A 256 -11.17 4.12 -14.09
N GLY A 257 -11.06 2.92 -14.67
CA GLY A 257 -10.78 1.66 -13.96
C GLY A 257 -11.95 0.68 -13.87
N ALA A 258 -13.17 1.06 -14.27
CA ALA A 258 -14.28 0.12 -14.44
C ALA A 258 -14.10 -0.75 -15.72
N PRO A 259 -14.51 -2.03 -15.71
CA PRO A 259 -14.52 -2.83 -16.92
C PRO A 259 -15.46 -2.18 -17.97
N PRO A 260 -15.04 -2.01 -19.24
CA PRO A 260 -15.90 -1.47 -20.27
C PRO A 260 -17.10 -2.40 -20.51
N THR A 261 -18.33 -1.89 -20.33
CA THR A 261 -19.51 -2.59 -20.82
C THR A 261 -19.56 -2.47 -22.35
N ARG A 262 -19.66 -3.62 -23.02
CA ARG A 262 -19.97 -3.66 -24.45
C ARG A 262 -21.33 -2.98 -24.62
N GLY A 263 -21.37 -1.82 -25.28
CA GLY A 263 -22.62 -1.22 -25.70
C GLY A 263 -23.46 -2.28 -26.41
N GLN A 264 -24.53 -2.73 -25.77
CA GLN A 264 -25.60 -3.41 -26.46
C GLN A 264 -26.32 -2.30 -27.22
N GLY A 265 -25.94 -2.14 -28.48
CA GLY A 265 -26.87 -1.60 -29.45
C GLY A 265 -28.03 -2.59 -29.55
N GLU A 266 -29.18 -2.17 -29.05
CA GLU A 266 -30.46 -2.09 -29.77
C GLU A 266 -31.32 -0.99 -29.13
#